data_AF-A0A285BD62-F1
#
_entry.id   AF-A0A285BD62-F1
#
_cell.length_a   1.000
_cell.length_b   1.000
_cell.length_c   1.000
_cell.angle_alpha   90.00
_cell.angle_beta   90.00
_cell.angle_gamma   90.00
#
_symmetry.space_group_name_H-M   'P 1'
#
loop_
_entity.id
_entity.type
_entity.pdbx_description
1 polymer ?
#
loop_
_entity_poly.entity_id
_entity_poly.type
_entity_poly.pdbx_seq_one_letter_code
_entity_poly.pdbx_strand_id
1 'polypeptide(L)' 'MEFNQLLNKQEIILSYIRDGKSQRQISRETGIDRKVIRKYIKKYEEKRRDLINKGKIEGNADI' A
#
# COMPACT_ATOMS: atom_id res chain seq x y z
N MET A 1 -14.61 14.10 14.10
CA MET A 1 -13.61 13.15 13.57
C MET A 1 -12.66 13.95 12.69
N GLU A 2 -11.54 14.39 13.25
CA GLU A 2 -10.52 15.19 12.55
C GLU A 2 -9.74 14.27 11.59
N PHE A 3 -9.71 14.63 10.30
CA PHE A 3 -9.38 13.73 9.19
C PHE A 3 -7.94 14.00 8.68
N ASN A 4 -6.95 13.30 9.23
CA ASN A 4 -5.52 13.51 8.90
C ASN A 4 -5.08 12.69 7.67
N GLN A 5 -4.68 13.37 6.58
CA GLN A 5 -4.34 12.75 5.28
C GLN A 5 -3.21 11.69 5.32
N LEU A 6 -2.24 11.83 6.23
CA LEU A 6 -1.13 10.89 6.38
C LEU A 6 -1.57 9.55 6.97
N LEU A 7 -2.48 9.58 7.96
CA LEU A 7 -3.02 8.37 8.60
C LEU A 7 -3.89 7.59 7.61
N ASN A 8 -4.73 8.29 6.84
CA ASN A 8 -5.62 7.68 5.84
C ASN A 8 -4.88 6.84 4.80
N LYS A 9 -3.70 7.28 4.35
CA LYS A 9 -2.92 6.53 3.35
C LYS A 9 -2.39 5.22 3.92
N GLN A 10 -1.86 5.24 5.14
CA GLN A 10 -1.30 4.05 5.78
C GLN A 10 -2.40 3.05 6.12
N GLU A 11 -3.54 3.52 6.63
CA GLU A 11 -4.71 2.69 6.93
C GLU A 11 -5.27 1.98 5.69
N ILE A 12 -5.35 2.67 4.54
CA ILE A 12 -5.75 2.06 3.27
C ILE A 12 -4.81 0.90 2.90
N ILE A 13 -3.50 1.13 3.00
CA ILE A 13 -2.49 0.13 2.62
C ILE A 13 -2.58 -1.08 3.56
N LEU A 14 -2.68 -0.86 4.87
CA LEU A 14 -2.81 -1.92 5.86
C LEU A 14 -4.10 -2.71 5.68
N SER A 15 -5.23 -2.03 5.44
CA SER A 15 -6.53 -2.66 5.19
C SER A 15 -6.49 -3.61 3.98
N TYR A 16 -5.76 -3.23 2.93
CA TYR A 16 -5.62 -4.06 1.73
C TYR A 16 -4.69 -5.26 1.96
N ILE A 17 -3.52 -5.04 2.59
CA ILE A 17 -2.47 -6.05 2.68
C ILE A 17 -2.66 -6.99 3.86
N ARG A 18 -2.95 -6.44 5.03
CA ARG A 18 -3.07 -7.19 6.28
C ARG A 18 -4.46 -7.79 6.41
N ASP A 19 -5.48 -6.98 6.15
CA ASP A 19 -6.88 -7.36 6.42
C ASP A 19 -7.55 -7.98 5.17
N GLY A 20 -6.86 -7.99 4.02
CA GLY A 20 -7.35 -8.59 2.76
C GLY A 20 -8.58 -7.88 2.16
N LYS A 21 -8.90 -6.66 2.61
CA LYS A 21 -10.10 -5.95 2.15
C LYS A 21 -9.96 -5.54 0.69
N SER A 22 -11.03 -5.72 -0.08
CA SER A 22 -11.07 -5.23 -1.45
C SER A 22 -11.05 -3.71 -1.52
N GLN A 23 -10.53 -3.13 -2.61
CA GLN A 23 -10.56 -1.68 -2.85
C GLN A 23 -11.99 -1.10 -2.77
N ARG A 24 -13.01 -1.90 -3.13
CA ARG A 24 -14.42 -1.53 -3.02
C ARG A 24 -14.87 -1.45 -1.56
N GLN A 25 -14.46 -2.40 -0.73
CA GLN A 25 -14.79 -2.39 0.69
C GLN A 25 -14.13 -1.20 1.39
N ILE A 26 -12.83 -0.97 1.14
CA ILE A 26 -12.09 0.17 1.70
C ILE A 26 -12.75 1.49 1.31
N SER A 27 -13.17 1.64 0.05
CA SER A 27 -13.87 2.85 -0.42
C SER A 27 -15.20 3.09 0.29
N ARG A 28 -15.97 2.03 0.59
CA ARG A 28 -17.22 2.14 1.33
C ARG A 28 -17.03 2.53 2.80
N GLU A 29 -16.01 1.97 3.44
CA GLU A 29 -15.71 2.21 4.85
C GLU A 29 -15.09 3.61 5.07
N THR A 30 -14.22 4.05 4.16
CA THR A 30 -13.45 5.30 4.30
C THR A 30 -14.07 6.50 3.59
N GLY A 31 -15.01 6.28 2.66
CA GLY A 31 -15.53 7.31 1.76
C GLY A 31 -14.52 7.80 0.70
N ILE A 32 -13.31 7.22 0.65
CA ILE A 32 -12.26 7.64 -0.29
C ILE A 32 -12.52 7.02 -1.67
N ASP A 33 -12.28 7.81 -2.72
CA ASP A 33 -12.43 7.37 -4.10
C ASP A 33 -11.51 6.18 -4.42
N ARG A 34 -12.05 5.17 -5.11
CA ARG A 34 -11.32 3.95 -5.47
C ARG A 34 -10.06 4.21 -6.30
N LYS A 35 -10.00 5.27 -7.11
CA LYS A 35 -8.80 5.64 -7.89
C LYS A 35 -7.67 6.08 -6.95
N VAL A 36 -8.00 6.78 -5.87
CA VAL A 36 -7.02 7.20 -4.85
C VAL A 36 -6.49 5.98 -4.09
N ILE A 37 -7.39 5.10 -3.64
CA ILE A 37 -7.04 3.82 -2.99
C ILE A 37 -6.11 3.00 -3.89
N ARG A 38 -6.49 2.81 -5.16
CA ARG A 38 -5.67 2.10 -6.15
C ARG A 38 -4.29 2.73 -6.31
N LYS A 39 -4.21 4.05 -6.41
CA LYS A 39 -2.93 4.79 -6.52
C LYS A 39 -2.04 4.51 -5.32
N TYR A 40 -2.59 4.48 -4.10
CA TYR A 40 -1.82 4.24 -2.89
C TYR A 40 -1.31 2.80 -2.79
N ILE A 41 -2.16 1.82 -3.08
CA ILE A 41 -1.78 0.40 -3.11
C ILE A 41 -0.70 0.16 -4.16
N LYS A 42 -0.89 0.64 -5.40
CA LYS A 42 0.07 0.44 -6.48
C LYS A 42 1.44 1.02 -6.15
N LYS A 43 1.50 2.27 -5.67
CA LYS A 43 2.76 2.91 -5.27
C LYS A 43 3.48 2.16 -4.16
N TYR A 44 2.73 1.60 -3.21
CA TYR A 44 3.32 0.78 -2.15
C TYR A 44 3.90 -0.53 -2.72
N GLU A 45 3.17 -1.24 -3.56
CA GLU A 45 3.63 -2.51 -4.15
C GLU A 45 4.83 -2.32 -5.09
N GLU A 46 4.89 -1.22 -5.84
CA GLU A 46 6.06 -0.82 -6.63
C GLU A 46 7.27 -0.63 -5.72
N LYS A 47 7.15 0.22 -4.69
CA LYS A 47 8.25 0.46 -3.74
C LYS A 47 8.68 -0.82 -3.02
N ARG A 48 7.73 -1.70 -2.67
CA ARG A 48 8.02 -2.99 -2.05
C ARG A 48 8.80 -3.90 -3.00
N ARG A 49 8.43 -3.96 -4.28
CA ARG A 49 9.18 -4.68 -5.31
C ARG A 49 10.59 -4.11 -5.48
N ASP A 50 10.73 -2.80 -5.55
CA ASP A 50 12.04 -2.16 -5.72
C ASP A 50 12.97 -2.48 -4.53
N LEU A 51 12.45 -2.45 -3.30
CA LEU A 51 13.21 -2.82 -2.11
C LEU A 51 13.61 -4.31 -2.11
N ILE A 52 12.70 -5.21 -2.49
CA ILE A 52 13.00 -6.63 -2.62
C ILE A 52 14.07 -6.86 -3.70
N ASN A 53 13.95 -6.18 -4.84
CA ASN A 53 14.90 -6.30 -5.94
C ASN A 53 16.27 -5.72 -5.56
N LYS A 54 16.31 -4.57 -4.87
CA LYS A 54 17.56 -4.01 -4.31
C LYS A 54 18.20 -4.94 -3.28
N GLY A 55 17.42 -5.48 -2.35
CA GLY A 55 17.90 -6.46 -1.38
C GLY A 55 18.38 -7.77 -2.01
N LYS A 56 17.83 -8.18 -3.16
CA LYS A 56 18.34 -9.30 -3.96
C LYS A 56 19.68 -8.99 -4.64
N ILE A 57 19.91 -7.74 -5.05
CA ILE A 57 21.18 -7.30 -5.64
C ILE A 57 22.28 -7.24 -4.56
N GLU A 58 21.94 -6.79 -3.34
CA GLU A 58 22.89 -6.72 -2.22
C GLU A 58 23.15 -8.09 -1.54
N GLY A 59 22.28 -9.08 -1.77
CA GLY A 59 22.27 -10.33 -1.01
C GLY A 59 22.71 -11.61 -1.74
N ASN A 60 23.05 -11.58 -3.03
CA ASN A 60 23.58 -12.75 -3.76
C ASN A 60 24.31 -12.35 -5.06
N ALA A 61 25.51 -11.81 -4.91
CA ALA A 61 26.60 -11.95 -5.87
C ALA A 61 27.87 -12.00 -5.02
N ASP A 62 28.70 -13.03 -5.22
CA ASP A 62 29.96 -13.32 -4.51
C ASP A 62 29.87 -14.33 -3.34
N ILE A 63 29.50 -15.58 -3.66
CA ILE A 63 30.20 -16.79 -3.17
C ILE A 63 30.44 -17.71 -4.37
#